data_AF-A0AAD5E8K0-F1
#
_entry.id   AF-A0AAD5E8K0-F1
#
_cell.length_a   1.000
_cell.length_b   1.000
_cell.length_c   1.000
_cell.angle_alpha   90.00
_cell.angle_beta   90.00
_cell.angle_gamma   90.00
#
_symmetry.space_group_name_H-M   'P 1'
#
loop_
_entity.id
_entity.type
_entity.pdbx_description
1 polymer ?
#
loop_
_entity_poly.entity_id
_entity_poly.type
_entity_poly.pdbx_seq_one_letter_code
_entity_poly.pdbx_strand_id
1 'polypeptide(L)'
;MLPPVYDGSNYKSREPSIISNHESGRSDIEAPAVPPRMKIPFNVRVRFVVWRISQALSSYECKFTIKMALAVFVLALPAYIPSSQEWYASVRGQWAAVTVIAIMNPTTGGTINGSLWRVVGTLIGSFMGWAAIAANGGPYVIVLFGFILSLIFFYVHLATSYNRVCIVVMTAFEIVAVAGRVNPLPGETTEMMVLKRTVTMIVGIGVALIFSWLLWPFVARHQLKKSLADVIYELGEYYAFIISAFLYDDIHRVHSPDDIKSCEKQERTLQRAIVACRELLKLTLHEPGLKAPFPTDFYDEMITSTQNLLDRLCNLKCAVVDMPVEVRRKTINPSVYLYRRDMTAALLLHFHTLSVSLKAKQPLPAYMPSARLARIRLMNRRREHHHDSTDTMVQFKYLTWFAMASSSEEIIEELEHLTILIRYITGESKNSHLVRTSGVRLQERQKCNRGFYDVEGNF
;
A
#
# COMPACT_ATOMS: atom_id res chain seq x y z
N MET A 1 -9.75 13.63 0.30
CA MET A 1 -9.15 14.90 -0.13
C MET A 1 -7.65 14.82 0.17
N LEU A 2 -6.82 14.73 -0.86
CA LEU A 2 -5.35 14.83 -0.75
C LEU A 2 -4.93 16.24 -1.22
N PRO A 3 -3.90 16.86 -0.63
CA PRO A 3 -3.52 18.23 -0.95
C PRO A 3 -2.83 18.30 -2.33
N PRO A 4 -2.83 19.48 -2.98
CA PRO A 4 -2.23 19.66 -4.30
C PRO A 4 -0.71 19.52 -4.22
N VAL A 5 -0.13 18.90 -5.25
CA VAL A 5 1.32 18.96 -5.52
C VAL A 5 1.64 20.40 -5.91
N TYR A 6 2.26 21.14 -5.00
CA TYR A 6 2.67 22.51 -5.24
C TYR A 6 3.86 22.58 -6.19
N ASP A 7 3.68 23.40 -7.23
CA ASP A 7 4.67 23.77 -8.24
C ASP A 7 5.70 24.72 -7.63
N GLY A 8 6.99 24.36 -7.75
CA GLY A 8 8.13 25.09 -7.18
C GLY A 8 8.52 26.35 -7.97
N SER A 9 7.56 27.06 -8.54
CA SER A 9 7.81 28.27 -9.34
C SER A 9 7.08 29.48 -8.79
N ASN A 10 7.46 29.93 -7.58
CA ASN A 10 7.35 31.34 -7.16
C ASN A 10 7.95 31.52 -5.76
N TYR A 11 9.24 31.83 -5.70
CA TYR A 11 9.81 32.52 -4.55
C TYR A 11 10.51 33.78 -5.07
N LYS A 12 9.79 34.90 -5.08
CA LYS A 12 10.39 36.24 -5.05
C LYS A 12 10.66 36.55 -3.58
N SER A 13 11.87 36.33 -3.12
CA SER A 13 12.35 36.84 -1.84
C SER A 13 12.41 38.37 -1.91
N ARG A 14 11.63 39.04 -1.05
CA ARG A 14 11.84 40.44 -0.69
C ARG A 14 13.05 40.51 0.24
N GLU A 15 14.06 41.30 -0.11
CA GLU A 15 15.11 41.74 0.81
C GLU A 15 14.53 42.67 1.86
N PRO A 16 15.11 42.67 3.07
CA PRO A 16 15.34 43.90 3.81
C PRO A 16 16.84 44.17 3.93
N SER A 17 17.16 45.43 3.70
CA SER A 17 18.47 46.06 3.77
C SER A 17 18.98 46.20 5.22
N ILE A 18 20.27 46.57 5.30
CA ILE A 18 21.02 47.19 6.42
C ILE A 18 21.73 46.20 7.38
N ILE A 19 23.07 46.06 7.31
CA ILE A 19 24.12 46.81 8.07
C ILE A 19 25.52 46.28 7.64
N SER A 20 26.49 47.21 7.76
CA SER A 20 27.85 47.39 7.24
C SER A 20 29.00 46.45 7.64
N ASN A 21 29.98 46.42 6.73
CA ASN A 21 31.45 46.48 6.90
C ASN A 21 32.18 45.42 7.74
N HIS A 22 32.90 44.53 7.05
CA HIS A 22 34.33 44.28 7.30
C HIS A 22 35.00 43.65 6.07
N GLU A 23 35.94 44.37 5.46
CA GLU A 23 36.87 43.83 4.46
C GLU A 23 37.98 43.03 5.15
N SER A 24 38.31 41.84 4.61
CA SER A 24 39.69 41.34 4.50
C SER A 24 39.74 40.03 3.71
N GLY A 25 40.37 40.10 2.52
CA GLY A 25 41.22 39.07 1.93
C GLY A 25 40.67 37.65 1.77
N ARG A 26 39.98 37.38 0.66
CA ARG A 26 39.91 36.02 0.08
C ARG A 26 39.90 36.12 -1.43
N SER A 27 40.85 35.48 -2.09
CA SER A 27 40.93 35.36 -3.53
C SER A 27 39.62 34.79 -4.08
N ASP A 28 39.00 35.55 -4.98
CA ASP A 28 37.75 35.21 -5.64
C ASP A 28 37.95 33.95 -6.51
N ILE A 29 37.58 32.80 -5.94
CA ILE A 29 37.25 31.63 -6.75
C ILE A 29 35.85 31.94 -7.29
N GLU A 30 35.79 32.47 -8.52
CA GLU A 30 34.55 32.67 -9.25
C GLU A 30 33.70 31.39 -9.17
N ALA A 31 32.54 31.50 -8.52
CA ALA A 31 31.55 30.44 -8.54
C ALA A 31 31.21 30.14 -10.01
N PRO A 32 31.20 28.86 -10.45
CA PRO A 32 30.92 28.54 -11.83
C PRO A 32 29.56 29.14 -12.22
N ALA A 33 29.56 29.98 -13.25
CA ALA A 33 28.37 30.67 -13.74
C ALA A 33 27.24 29.66 -13.93
N VAL A 34 26.12 29.86 -13.21
CA VAL A 34 24.94 29.02 -13.35
C VAL A 34 24.52 29.08 -14.82
N PRO A 35 24.48 27.95 -15.55
CA PRO A 35 24.16 27.99 -16.96
C PRO A 35 22.78 28.63 -17.16
N PRO A 36 22.61 29.48 -18.18
CA PRO A 36 21.32 30.13 -18.43
C PRO A 36 20.25 29.05 -18.58
N ARG A 37 19.14 29.18 -17.83
CA ARG A 37 18.02 28.24 -17.90
C ARG A 37 17.60 28.06 -19.35
N MET A 38 17.95 26.92 -19.96
CA MET A 38 17.55 26.59 -21.32
C MET A 38 16.04 26.71 -21.41
N LYS A 39 15.55 27.56 -22.32
CA LYS A 39 14.11 27.63 -22.63
C LYS A 39 13.72 26.28 -23.21
N ILE A 40 12.93 25.53 -22.44
CA ILE A 40 12.46 24.20 -22.83
C ILE A 40 11.73 24.35 -24.18
N PRO A 41 12.11 23.59 -25.21
CA PRO A 41 11.52 23.75 -26.54
C PRO A 41 10.04 23.37 -26.54
N PHE A 42 9.24 24.05 -27.38
CA PHE A 42 7.77 23.94 -27.38
C PHE A 42 7.27 22.51 -27.58
N ASN A 43 7.95 21.73 -28.43
CA ASN A 43 7.66 20.31 -28.67
C ASN A 43 7.77 19.45 -27.39
N VAL A 44 8.76 19.70 -26.52
CA VAL A 44 8.92 19.00 -25.24
C VAL A 44 7.81 19.41 -24.29
N ARG A 45 7.38 20.69 -24.30
CA ARG A 45 6.26 21.16 -23.49
C ARG A 45 4.94 20.50 -23.90
N VAL A 46 4.65 20.42 -25.21
CA VAL A 46 3.46 19.72 -25.73
C VAL A 46 3.53 18.22 -25.39
N ARG A 47 4.66 17.56 -25.64
CA ARG A 47 4.83 16.13 -25.32
C ARG A 47 4.66 15.87 -23.82
N PHE A 48 5.16 16.76 -22.98
CA PHE A 48 4.99 16.66 -21.53
C PHE A 48 3.54 16.87 -21.09
N VAL A 49 2.81 17.81 -21.71
CA VAL A 49 1.37 17.99 -21.45
C VAL A 49 0.59 16.76 -21.89
N VAL A 50 0.85 16.23 -23.08
CA VAL A 50 0.22 14.99 -23.57
C VAL A 50 0.55 13.81 -22.66
N TRP A 51 1.80 13.68 -22.22
CA TRP A 51 2.22 12.65 -21.27
C TRP A 51 1.49 12.80 -19.93
N ARG A 52 1.36 14.03 -19.41
CA ARG A 52 0.65 14.31 -18.16
C ARG A 52 -0.84 13.97 -18.26
N ILE A 53 -1.49 14.33 -19.37
CA ILE A 53 -2.89 13.97 -19.65
C ILE A 53 -3.03 12.45 -19.78
N SER A 54 -2.14 11.80 -20.52
CA SER A 54 -2.13 10.34 -20.68
C SER A 54 -1.95 9.63 -19.33
N GLN A 55 -1.11 10.17 -18.45
CA GLN A 55 -0.90 9.64 -17.11
C GLN A 55 -2.11 9.86 -16.20
N ALA A 56 -2.77 11.01 -16.30
CA ALA A 56 -4.03 11.27 -15.61
C ALA A 56 -5.15 10.33 -16.09
N LEU A 57 -5.26 10.10 -17.40
CA LEU A 57 -6.21 9.13 -17.99
C LEU A 57 -5.89 7.69 -17.60
N SER A 58 -4.61 7.39 -17.39
CA SER A 58 -4.15 6.07 -16.97
C SER A 58 -4.33 5.82 -15.47
N SER A 59 -4.70 6.85 -14.70
CA SER A 59 -4.92 6.74 -13.26
C SER A 59 -6.04 5.75 -12.95
N TYR A 60 -5.96 5.15 -11.78
CA TYR A 60 -6.95 4.20 -11.32
C TYR A 60 -8.33 4.87 -11.18
N GLU A 61 -8.39 6.10 -10.66
CA GLU A 61 -9.65 6.82 -10.50
C GLU A 61 -10.31 7.10 -11.85
N CYS A 62 -9.52 7.47 -12.87
CA CYS A 62 -10.04 7.73 -14.20
C CYS A 62 -10.60 6.46 -14.84
N LYS A 63 -9.86 5.34 -14.78
CA LYS A 63 -10.32 4.04 -15.29
C LYS A 63 -11.63 3.60 -14.64
N PHE A 64 -11.74 3.74 -13.31
CA PHE A 64 -12.97 3.42 -12.59
C PHE A 64 -14.13 4.34 -13.02
N THR A 65 -13.88 5.64 -13.16
CA THR A 65 -14.89 6.62 -13.55
C THR A 65 -15.43 6.33 -14.96
N ILE A 66 -14.54 6.08 -15.93
CA ILE A 66 -14.91 5.72 -17.31
C ILE A 66 -15.72 4.42 -17.33
N LYS A 67 -15.29 3.42 -16.56
CA LYS A 67 -16.01 2.15 -16.41
C LYS A 67 -17.42 2.34 -15.85
N MET A 68 -17.60 3.17 -14.83
CA MET A 68 -18.91 3.50 -14.26
C MET A 68 -19.78 4.25 -15.26
N ALA A 69 -19.21 5.26 -15.91
CA ALA A 69 -19.91 6.04 -16.94
C ALA A 69 -20.40 5.14 -18.07
N LEU A 70 -19.57 4.21 -18.55
CA LEU A 70 -19.95 3.30 -19.64
C LEU A 70 -21.03 2.30 -19.21
N ALA A 71 -20.95 1.74 -18.00
CA ALA A 71 -21.97 0.83 -17.48
C ALA A 71 -23.34 1.52 -17.34
N VAL A 72 -23.35 2.75 -16.81
CA VAL A 72 -24.58 3.57 -16.69
C VAL A 72 -25.08 3.98 -18.07
N PHE A 73 -24.19 4.39 -18.97
CA PHE A 73 -24.53 4.78 -20.33
C PHE A 73 -25.24 3.66 -21.09
N VAL A 74 -24.71 2.44 -21.06
CA VAL A 74 -25.33 1.27 -21.72
C VAL A 74 -26.73 0.99 -21.17
N LEU A 75 -26.94 1.13 -19.87
CA LEU A 75 -28.25 0.92 -19.23
C LEU A 75 -29.24 2.08 -19.45
N ALA A 76 -28.74 3.28 -19.69
CA ALA A 76 -29.56 4.46 -19.94
C ALA A 76 -29.90 4.63 -21.43
N LEU A 77 -29.08 4.07 -22.33
CA LEU A 77 -29.21 4.22 -23.78
C LEU A 77 -30.63 3.92 -24.32
N PRO A 78 -31.32 2.83 -23.89
CA PRO A 78 -32.66 2.53 -24.42
C PRO A 78 -33.73 3.58 -24.08
N ALA A 79 -33.49 4.43 -23.08
CA ALA A 79 -34.40 5.53 -22.72
C ALA A 79 -34.40 6.66 -23.75
N TYR A 80 -33.32 6.80 -24.53
CA TYR A 80 -33.13 7.89 -25.50
C TYR A 80 -33.33 7.44 -26.95
N ILE A 81 -33.53 6.14 -27.18
CA ILE A 81 -33.80 5.58 -28.51
C ILE A 81 -35.33 5.50 -28.70
N PRO A 82 -35.92 6.18 -29.70
CA PRO A 82 -37.37 6.23 -29.88
C PRO A 82 -38.05 4.85 -29.97
N SER A 83 -37.38 3.85 -30.55
CA SER A 83 -37.93 2.49 -30.69
C SER A 83 -37.97 1.69 -29.38
N SER A 84 -37.17 2.03 -28.38
CA SER A 84 -37.10 1.30 -27.10
C SER A 84 -37.58 2.12 -25.89
N GLN A 85 -37.86 3.41 -26.08
CA GLN A 85 -38.22 4.34 -25.00
C GLN A 85 -39.48 3.91 -24.24
N GLU A 86 -40.53 3.51 -24.96
CA GLU A 86 -41.79 3.06 -24.35
C GLU A 86 -41.59 1.77 -23.55
N TRP A 87 -40.87 0.81 -24.12
CA TRP A 87 -40.50 -0.43 -23.42
C TRP A 87 -39.71 -0.12 -22.14
N TYR A 88 -38.70 0.75 -22.23
CA TYR A 88 -37.88 1.13 -21.09
C TYR A 88 -38.70 1.76 -19.95
N ALA A 89 -39.62 2.66 -20.30
CA ALA A 89 -40.53 3.27 -19.34
C ALA A 89 -41.47 2.23 -18.71
N SER A 90 -42.00 1.31 -19.52
CA SER A 90 -42.93 0.26 -19.05
C SER A 90 -42.31 -0.69 -18.03
N VAL A 91 -41.02 -0.99 -18.14
CA VAL A 91 -40.27 -1.86 -17.23
C VAL A 91 -39.56 -1.11 -16.11
N ARG A 92 -39.68 0.23 -16.06
CA ARG A 92 -38.95 1.12 -15.14
C ARG A 92 -37.43 0.92 -15.21
N GLY A 93 -36.88 0.84 -16.42
CA GLY A 93 -35.49 0.46 -16.71
C GLY A 93 -34.41 1.32 -16.01
N GLN A 94 -34.75 2.56 -15.64
CA GLN A 94 -33.83 3.49 -14.94
C GLN A 94 -33.29 2.90 -13.62
N TRP A 95 -34.03 2.00 -12.99
CA TRP A 95 -33.61 1.35 -11.76
C TRP A 95 -32.44 0.38 -11.93
N ALA A 96 -32.22 -0.14 -13.13
CA ALA A 96 -31.02 -0.91 -13.43
C ALA A 96 -29.78 -0.01 -13.35
N ALA A 97 -29.83 1.19 -13.94
CA ALA A 97 -28.73 2.16 -13.88
C ALA A 97 -28.46 2.64 -12.45
N VAL A 98 -29.52 2.97 -11.69
CA VAL A 98 -29.40 3.34 -10.26
C VAL A 98 -28.76 2.20 -9.45
N THR A 99 -29.07 0.95 -9.79
CA THR A 99 -28.46 -0.21 -9.11
C THR A 99 -26.96 -0.30 -9.38
N VAL A 100 -26.50 -0.07 -10.61
CA VAL A 100 -25.06 0.02 -10.91
C VAL A 100 -24.38 1.10 -10.09
N ILE A 101 -24.95 2.32 -10.05
CA ILE A 101 -24.41 3.44 -9.29
C ILE A 101 -24.29 3.10 -7.80
N ALA A 102 -25.30 2.41 -7.25
CA ALA A 102 -25.36 2.08 -5.84
C ALA A 102 -24.34 1.00 -5.42
N ILE A 103 -24.05 0.01 -6.28
CA ILE A 103 -23.28 -1.18 -5.88
C ILE A 103 -21.86 -1.20 -6.43
N MET A 104 -21.58 -0.51 -7.54
CA MET A 104 -20.29 -0.64 -8.19
C MET A 104 -19.22 0.08 -7.38
N ASN A 105 -18.27 -0.68 -6.86
CA ASN A 105 -17.15 -0.19 -6.08
C ASN A 105 -15.85 -0.25 -6.91
N PRO A 106 -14.81 0.50 -6.51
CA PRO A 106 -13.53 0.46 -7.20
C PRO A 106 -12.91 -0.95 -7.26
N THR A 107 -13.14 -1.78 -6.24
CA THR A 107 -12.67 -3.16 -6.19
C THR A 107 -13.74 -4.15 -6.67
N THR A 108 -13.32 -5.19 -7.40
CA THR A 108 -14.25 -6.23 -7.88
C THR A 108 -14.93 -6.96 -6.72
N GLY A 109 -14.19 -7.28 -5.65
CA GLY A 109 -14.78 -7.89 -4.44
C GLY A 109 -15.80 -6.98 -3.75
N GLY A 110 -15.53 -5.67 -3.71
CA GLY A 110 -16.48 -4.68 -3.18
C GLY A 110 -17.78 -4.66 -3.96
N THR A 111 -17.73 -4.74 -5.30
CA THR A 111 -18.93 -4.82 -6.14
C THR A 111 -19.70 -6.11 -5.91
N ILE A 112 -19.02 -7.26 -5.75
CA ILE A 112 -19.69 -8.54 -5.46
C ILE A 112 -20.40 -8.48 -4.10
N ASN A 113 -19.70 -8.05 -3.05
CA ASN A 113 -20.30 -7.92 -1.71
C ASN A 113 -21.46 -6.90 -1.71
N GLY A 114 -21.28 -5.77 -2.38
CA GLY A 114 -22.34 -4.77 -2.57
C GLY A 114 -23.56 -5.33 -3.31
N SER A 115 -23.34 -6.20 -4.31
CA SER A 115 -24.41 -6.87 -5.05
C SER A 115 -25.19 -7.85 -4.17
N LEU A 116 -24.52 -8.63 -3.32
CA LEU A 116 -25.16 -9.55 -2.37
C LEU A 116 -26.07 -8.78 -1.40
N TRP A 117 -25.54 -7.74 -0.76
CA TRP A 117 -26.33 -6.90 0.15
C TRP A 117 -27.44 -6.14 -0.56
N ARG A 118 -27.25 -5.81 -1.84
CA ARG A 118 -28.30 -5.20 -2.67
C ARG A 118 -29.47 -6.14 -2.88
N VAL A 119 -29.21 -7.43 -3.17
CA VAL A 119 -30.26 -8.45 -3.31
C VAL A 119 -31.03 -8.59 -2.01
N VAL A 120 -30.33 -8.84 -0.90
CA VAL A 120 -30.96 -9.02 0.43
C VAL A 120 -31.78 -7.80 0.81
N GLY A 121 -31.20 -6.60 0.71
CA GLY A 121 -31.87 -5.38 1.12
C GLY A 121 -33.08 -5.04 0.24
N THR A 122 -32.98 -5.28 -1.07
CA THR A 122 -34.10 -5.00 -1.99
C THR A 122 -35.25 -5.97 -1.76
N LEU A 123 -34.98 -7.26 -1.53
CA LEU A 123 -36.02 -8.25 -1.22
C LEU A 123 -36.77 -7.89 0.06
N ILE A 124 -36.06 -7.55 1.15
CA ILE A 124 -36.67 -7.15 2.42
C ILE A 124 -37.49 -5.86 2.24
N GLY A 125 -36.91 -4.81 1.66
CA GLY A 125 -37.59 -3.53 1.49
C GLY A 125 -38.80 -3.63 0.57
N SER A 126 -38.67 -4.35 -0.55
CA SER A 126 -39.79 -4.57 -1.48
C SER A 126 -40.89 -5.44 -0.89
N PHE A 127 -40.56 -6.46 -0.09
CA PHE A 127 -41.56 -7.26 0.62
C PHE A 127 -42.32 -6.42 1.66
N MET A 128 -41.62 -5.64 2.47
CA MET A 128 -42.24 -4.75 3.46
C MET A 128 -43.10 -3.66 2.79
N GLY A 129 -42.66 -3.14 1.64
CA GLY A 129 -43.45 -2.17 0.88
C GLY A 129 -44.70 -2.78 0.25
N TRP A 130 -44.60 -4.00 -0.27
CA TRP A 130 -45.75 -4.76 -0.75
C TRP A 130 -46.74 -5.04 0.39
N ALA A 131 -46.26 -5.50 1.54
CA ALA A 131 -47.09 -5.77 2.73
C ALA A 131 -47.83 -4.51 3.21
N ALA A 132 -47.17 -3.34 3.19
CA ALA A 132 -47.77 -2.08 3.57
C ALA A 132 -48.93 -1.66 2.65
N ILE A 133 -48.81 -1.90 1.33
CA ILE A 133 -49.89 -1.64 0.37
C ILE A 133 -51.00 -2.69 0.50
N ALA A 134 -50.63 -3.97 0.62
CA ALA A 134 -51.58 -5.08 0.73
C ALA A 134 -52.47 -5.00 1.99
N ALA A 135 -51.96 -4.41 3.07
CA ALA A 135 -52.73 -4.16 4.29
C ALA A 135 -53.90 -3.17 4.11
N ASN A 136 -53.97 -2.46 2.98
CA ASN A 136 -55.09 -1.63 2.52
C ASN A 136 -55.61 -0.57 3.52
N GLY A 137 -54.80 -0.15 4.49
CA GLY A 137 -55.18 0.86 5.51
C GLY A 137 -54.83 2.30 5.16
N GLY A 138 -54.67 2.61 3.87
CA GLY A 138 -54.34 3.95 3.39
C GLY A 138 -52.92 4.45 3.74
N PRO A 139 -52.66 5.76 3.62
CA PRO A 139 -51.31 6.32 3.82
C PRO A 139 -50.72 6.09 5.21
N TYR A 140 -51.56 6.05 6.25
CA TYR A 140 -51.12 5.88 7.64
C TYR A 140 -50.44 4.53 7.88
N VAL A 141 -50.94 3.45 7.25
CA VAL A 141 -50.31 2.13 7.37
C VAL A 141 -48.95 2.10 6.69
N ILE A 142 -48.78 2.77 5.56
CA ILE A 142 -47.46 2.91 4.91
C ILE A 142 -46.48 3.63 5.83
N VAL A 143 -46.90 4.72 6.47
CA VAL A 143 -46.08 5.46 7.43
C VAL A 143 -45.72 4.57 8.64
N LEU A 144 -46.67 3.79 9.17
CA LEU A 144 -46.41 2.88 10.29
C LEU A 144 -45.37 1.81 9.94
N PHE A 145 -45.50 1.16 8.79
CA PHE A 145 -44.51 0.18 8.30
C PHE A 145 -43.14 0.83 8.11
N GLY A 146 -43.10 2.02 7.49
CA GLY A 146 -41.87 2.78 7.30
C GLY A 146 -41.22 3.20 8.63
N PHE A 147 -42.02 3.57 9.62
CA PHE A 147 -41.53 3.92 10.96
C PHE A 147 -40.91 2.70 11.66
N ILE A 148 -41.61 1.56 11.71
CA ILE A 148 -41.09 0.33 12.32
C ILE A 148 -39.82 -0.13 11.61
N LEU A 149 -39.83 -0.15 10.27
CA LEU A 149 -38.68 -0.53 9.47
C LEU A 149 -37.50 0.41 9.71
N SER A 150 -37.75 1.72 9.78
CA SER A 150 -36.70 2.71 10.03
C SER A 150 -36.07 2.55 11.41
N LEU A 151 -36.82 2.26 12.47
CA LEU A 151 -36.25 2.00 13.80
C LEU A 151 -35.22 0.86 13.78
N ILE A 152 -35.56 -0.26 13.12
CA ILE A 152 -34.68 -1.42 13.02
C ILE A 152 -33.44 -1.08 12.19
N PHE A 153 -33.64 -0.50 11.00
CA PHE A 153 -32.54 -0.28 10.07
C PHE A 153 -31.70 0.96 10.39
N PHE A 154 -32.21 1.93 11.16
CA PHE A 154 -31.37 2.99 11.74
C PHE A 154 -30.39 2.44 12.76
N TYR A 155 -30.81 1.50 13.60
CA TYR A 155 -29.88 0.81 14.49
C TYR A 155 -28.80 0.09 13.68
N VAL A 156 -29.17 -0.65 12.62
CA VAL A 156 -28.19 -1.30 11.73
C VAL A 156 -27.24 -0.28 11.10
N HIS A 157 -27.73 0.90 10.71
CA HIS A 157 -26.92 1.96 10.10
C HIS A 157 -25.94 2.64 11.04
N LEU A 158 -26.26 2.74 12.33
CA LEU A 158 -25.45 3.46 13.31
C LEU A 158 -24.55 2.51 14.13
N ALA A 159 -25.05 1.33 14.46
CA ALA A 159 -24.43 0.43 15.43
C ALA A 159 -23.67 -0.75 14.80
N THR A 160 -23.75 -0.97 13.49
CA THR A 160 -23.10 -2.11 12.83
C THR A 160 -22.15 -1.68 11.73
N SER A 161 -21.40 -2.62 11.13
CA SER A 161 -20.59 -2.34 9.94
C SER A 161 -21.39 -2.41 8.63
N TYR A 162 -22.69 -2.73 8.68
CA TYR A 162 -23.55 -2.99 7.52
C TYR A 162 -24.39 -1.78 7.09
N ASN A 163 -23.83 -0.58 7.21
CA ASN A 163 -24.56 0.69 7.05
C ASN A 163 -25.22 0.85 5.67
N ARG A 164 -24.63 0.21 4.65
CA ARG A 164 -25.14 0.21 3.28
C ARG A 164 -26.44 -0.60 3.13
N VAL A 165 -26.66 -1.63 3.95
CA VAL A 165 -27.86 -2.49 3.89
C VAL A 165 -29.10 -1.69 4.24
N CYS A 166 -29.03 -0.86 5.29
CA CYS A 166 -30.12 0.04 5.68
C CYS A 166 -30.58 0.93 4.53
N ILE A 167 -29.64 1.62 3.86
CA ILE A 167 -29.94 2.51 2.74
C ILE A 167 -30.69 1.73 1.65
N VAL A 168 -30.21 0.53 1.29
CA VAL A 168 -30.87 -0.30 0.28
C VAL A 168 -32.29 -0.68 0.67
N VAL A 169 -32.50 -1.15 1.91
CA VAL A 169 -33.81 -1.59 2.40
C VAL A 169 -34.79 -0.43 2.40
N MET A 170 -34.40 0.71 2.96
CA MET A 170 -35.25 1.90 3.06
C MET A 170 -35.60 2.44 1.67
N THR A 171 -34.63 2.55 0.77
CA THR A 171 -34.90 2.97 -0.61
C THR A 171 -35.82 1.99 -1.35
N ALA A 172 -35.65 0.67 -1.15
CA ALA A 172 -36.53 -0.32 -1.78
C ALA A 172 -37.96 -0.25 -1.23
N PHE A 173 -38.11 -0.04 0.08
CA PHE A 173 -39.41 0.21 0.72
C PHE A 173 -40.09 1.44 0.15
N GLU A 174 -39.39 2.58 0.11
CA GLU A 174 -39.93 3.84 -0.40
C GLU A 174 -40.43 3.71 -1.85
N ILE A 175 -39.64 3.07 -2.71
CA ILE A 175 -40.01 2.88 -4.11
C ILE A 175 -41.27 2.01 -4.26
N VAL A 176 -41.38 0.92 -3.51
CA VAL A 176 -42.55 0.02 -3.63
C VAL A 176 -43.77 0.62 -2.95
N ALA A 177 -43.64 1.11 -1.72
CA ALA A 177 -44.77 1.56 -0.91
C ALA A 177 -45.27 2.95 -1.32
N VAL A 178 -44.35 3.92 -1.45
CA VAL A 178 -44.70 5.32 -1.72
C VAL A 178 -44.93 5.53 -3.20
N ALA A 179 -43.98 5.15 -4.05
CA ALA A 179 -44.15 5.36 -5.49
C ALA A 179 -45.26 4.47 -6.07
N GLY A 180 -45.49 3.28 -5.50
CA GLY A 180 -46.64 2.43 -5.85
C GLY A 180 -47.99 3.06 -5.56
N ARG A 181 -48.08 3.97 -4.57
CA ARG A 181 -49.32 4.67 -4.25
C ARG A 181 -49.46 6.01 -4.97
N VAL A 182 -48.38 6.77 -5.09
CA VAL A 182 -48.41 8.15 -5.63
C VAL A 182 -48.29 8.16 -7.16
N ASN A 183 -47.46 7.27 -7.73
CA ASN A 183 -47.20 7.22 -9.18
C ASN A 183 -47.38 5.78 -9.73
N PRO A 184 -48.61 5.22 -9.66
CA PRO A 184 -48.91 3.93 -10.28
C PRO A 184 -48.90 4.05 -11.81
N LEU A 185 -48.28 3.09 -12.49
CA LEU A 185 -48.46 2.97 -13.94
C LEU A 185 -49.85 2.39 -14.23
N PRO A 186 -50.53 2.82 -15.33
CA PRO A 186 -51.83 2.26 -15.69
C PRO A 186 -51.79 0.74 -15.83
N GLY A 187 -52.66 0.03 -15.09
CA GLY A 187 -52.73 -1.43 -15.11
C GLY A 187 -51.61 -2.17 -14.35
N GLU A 188 -50.72 -1.45 -13.66
CA GLU A 188 -49.63 -2.06 -12.88
C GLU A 188 -50.12 -2.47 -11.48
N THR A 189 -50.14 -3.77 -11.21
CA THR A 189 -50.37 -4.29 -9.85
C THR A 189 -49.13 -4.13 -8.98
N THR A 190 -49.29 -4.11 -7.65
CA THR A 190 -48.16 -4.02 -6.71
C THR A 190 -47.20 -5.19 -6.87
N GLU A 191 -47.71 -6.39 -7.16
CA GLU A 191 -46.90 -7.58 -7.45
C GLU A 191 -46.04 -7.39 -8.70
N MET A 192 -46.62 -6.83 -9.76
CA MET A 192 -45.90 -6.52 -10.99
C MET A 192 -44.80 -5.47 -10.75
N MET A 193 -45.05 -4.49 -9.87
CA MET A 193 -44.04 -3.50 -9.48
C MET A 193 -42.86 -4.15 -8.76
N VAL A 194 -43.12 -5.05 -7.80
CA VAL A 194 -42.07 -5.80 -7.10
C VAL A 194 -41.27 -6.65 -8.09
N LEU A 195 -41.94 -7.32 -9.02
CA LEU A 195 -41.29 -8.14 -10.04
C LEU A 195 -40.39 -7.30 -10.97
N LYS A 196 -40.90 -6.18 -11.50
CA LYS A 196 -40.11 -5.24 -12.31
C LYS A 196 -38.90 -4.71 -11.54
N ARG A 197 -39.07 -4.42 -10.24
CA ARG A 197 -37.98 -3.98 -9.37
C ARG A 197 -36.90 -5.06 -9.21
N THR A 198 -37.30 -6.29 -8.96
CA THR A 198 -36.37 -7.41 -8.83
C THR A 198 -35.62 -7.67 -10.14
N VAL A 199 -36.34 -7.67 -11.27
CA VAL A 199 -35.73 -7.89 -12.60
C VAL A 199 -34.74 -6.78 -12.95
N THR A 200 -35.12 -5.52 -12.82
CA THR A 200 -34.22 -4.38 -13.11
C THR A 200 -33.00 -4.36 -12.19
N MET A 201 -33.15 -4.76 -10.93
CA MET A 201 -32.03 -4.95 -10.02
C MET A 201 -31.08 -6.06 -10.51
N ILE A 202 -31.61 -7.23 -10.89
CA ILE A 202 -30.79 -8.35 -11.41
C ILE A 202 -30.03 -7.93 -12.66
N VAL A 203 -30.69 -7.25 -13.60
CA VAL A 203 -30.04 -6.71 -14.81
C VAL A 203 -28.93 -5.72 -14.44
N GLY A 204 -29.19 -4.79 -13.52
CA GLY A 204 -28.18 -3.85 -13.03
C GLY A 204 -26.98 -4.54 -12.39
N ILE A 205 -27.21 -5.57 -11.55
CA ILE A 205 -26.15 -6.39 -10.96
C ILE A 205 -25.35 -7.11 -12.05
N GLY A 206 -26.02 -7.73 -13.03
CA GLY A 206 -25.37 -8.41 -14.14
C GLY A 206 -24.43 -7.49 -14.91
N VAL A 207 -24.90 -6.30 -15.30
CA VAL A 207 -24.07 -5.31 -16.00
C VAL A 207 -22.93 -4.82 -15.12
N ALA A 208 -23.17 -4.51 -13.83
CA ALA A 208 -22.12 -4.09 -12.91
C ALA A 208 -21.02 -5.15 -12.78
N LEU A 209 -21.38 -6.44 -12.69
CA LEU A 209 -20.42 -7.54 -12.59
C LEU A 209 -19.66 -7.75 -13.90
N ILE A 210 -20.34 -7.74 -15.05
CA ILE A 210 -19.70 -7.86 -16.38
C ILE A 210 -18.65 -6.76 -16.55
N PHE A 211 -19.02 -5.51 -16.31
CA PHE A 211 -18.10 -4.39 -16.39
C PHE A 211 -17.00 -4.49 -15.34
N SER A 212 -17.32 -4.93 -14.13
CA SER A 212 -16.36 -5.15 -13.04
C SER A 212 -15.23 -6.10 -13.45
N TRP A 213 -15.54 -7.14 -14.22
CA TRP A 213 -14.59 -8.14 -14.68
C TRP A 213 -13.91 -7.78 -16.01
N LEU A 214 -14.64 -7.21 -16.97
CA LEU A 214 -14.14 -6.99 -18.34
C LEU A 214 -13.26 -5.75 -18.47
N LEU A 215 -13.60 -4.66 -17.76
CA LEU A 215 -12.88 -3.38 -17.87
C LEU A 215 -11.95 -3.18 -16.68
N TRP A 216 -10.65 -3.40 -16.89
CA TRP A 216 -9.58 -3.21 -15.89
C TRP A 216 -9.96 -3.75 -14.50
N PRO A 217 -10.03 -5.08 -14.33
CA PRO A 217 -10.36 -5.66 -13.04
C PRO A 217 -9.32 -5.24 -12.00
N PHE A 218 -9.81 -4.71 -10.86
CA PHE A 218 -8.96 -4.38 -9.73
C PHE A 218 -9.16 -5.42 -8.64
N VAL A 219 -8.14 -6.24 -8.47
CA VAL A 219 -8.09 -7.31 -7.47
C VAL A 219 -7.17 -6.86 -6.34
N ALA A 220 -7.75 -6.63 -5.17
CA ALA A 220 -7.07 -6.16 -3.97
C ALA A 220 -5.93 -7.11 -3.56
N ARG A 221 -6.13 -8.43 -3.69
CA ARG A 221 -5.06 -9.42 -3.40
C ARG A 221 -3.81 -9.26 -4.27
N HIS A 222 -3.96 -8.90 -5.53
CA HIS A 222 -2.81 -8.68 -6.41
C HIS A 222 -2.15 -7.33 -6.10
N GLN A 223 -2.96 -6.29 -5.91
CA GLN A 223 -2.46 -4.96 -5.61
C GLN A 223 -1.74 -4.92 -4.25
N LEU A 224 -2.25 -5.61 -3.23
CA LEU A 224 -1.64 -5.73 -1.91
C LEU A 224 -0.21 -6.28 -2.01
N LYS A 225 -0.03 -7.40 -2.72
CA LYS A 225 1.29 -8.02 -2.91
C LYS A 225 2.28 -7.08 -3.57
N LYS A 226 1.84 -6.43 -4.66
CA LYS A 226 2.67 -5.48 -5.40
C LYS A 226 3.03 -4.28 -4.53
N SER A 227 2.06 -3.69 -3.84
CA SER A 227 2.27 -2.54 -2.96
C SER A 227 3.20 -2.88 -1.80
N LEU A 228 3.03 -4.04 -1.17
CA LEU A 228 3.89 -4.49 -0.08
C LEU A 228 5.32 -4.74 -0.56
N ALA A 229 5.49 -5.35 -1.74
CA ALA A 229 6.82 -5.51 -2.34
C ALA A 229 7.48 -4.17 -2.67
N ASP A 230 6.71 -3.20 -3.20
CA ASP A 230 7.21 -1.85 -3.47
C ASP A 230 7.61 -1.14 -2.16
N VAL A 231 6.86 -1.31 -1.07
CA VAL A 231 7.24 -0.81 0.27
C VAL A 231 8.56 -1.41 0.75
N ILE A 232 8.75 -2.72 0.63
CA ILE A 232 10.01 -3.39 1.02
C ILE A 232 11.19 -2.84 0.20
N TYR A 233 10.99 -2.59 -1.09
CA TYR A 233 12.02 -1.98 -1.94
C TYR A 233 12.36 -0.56 -1.48
N GLU A 234 11.36 0.28 -1.27
CA GLU A 234 11.52 1.67 -0.82
C GLU A 234 12.14 1.78 0.58
N LEU A 235 11.92 0.79 1.46
CA LEU A 235 12.63 0.68 2.74
C LEU A 235 14.13 0.41 2.53
N GLY A 236 14.48 -0.41 1.53
CA GLY A 236 15.87 -0.64 1.13
C GLY A 236 16.54 0.61 0.56
N GLU A 237 15.84 1.36 -0.28
CA GLU A 237 16.33 2.65 -0.80
C GLU A 237 16.47 3.69 0.32
N TYR A 238 15.54 3.71 1.28
CA TYR A 238 15.64 4.58 2.46
C TYR A 238 16.85 4.21 3.32
N TYR A 239 17.10 2.92 3.55
CA TYR A 239 18.32 2.45 4.20
C TYR A 239 19.58 2.90 3.43
N ALA A 240 19.63 2.70 2.10
CA ALA A 240 20.75 3.15 1.27
C ALA A 240 21.01 4.66 1.41
N PHE A 241 19.94 5.45 1.41
CA PHE A 241 20.01 6.90 1.59
C PHE A 241 20.59 7.28 2.95
N ILE A 242 20.12 6.69 4.06
CA ILE A 242 20.66 6.95 5.41
C ILE A 242 22.17 6.64 5.46
N ILE A 243 22.57 5.47 4.95
CA ILE A 243 23.98 5.07 4.99
C ILE A 243 24.83 6.02 4.12
N SER A 244 24.36 6.39 2.93
CA SER A 244 25.09 7.28 2.03
C SER A 244 25.21 8.70 2.59
N ALA A 245 24.11 9.29 3.05
CA ALA A 245 24.05 10.69 3.48
C ALA A 245 24.77 10.91 4.82
N PHE A 246 24.80 9.91 5.71
CA PHE A 246 25.26 10.12 7.08
C PHE A 246 26.49 9.29 7.50
N LEU A 247 26.78 8.16 6.85
CA LEU A 247 27.90 7.26 7.20
C LEU A 247 29.02 7.17 6.16
N TYR A 248 28.77 7.57 4.91
CA TYR A 248 29.79 7.68 3.86
C TYR A 248 30.17 9.12 3.50
N ASP A 249 29.51 10.11 4.12
CA ASP A 249 29.82 11.54 3.94
C ASP A 249 31.01 11.99 4.81
N ASP A 250 31.65 13.11 4.44
CA ASP A 250 32.84 13.65 5.11
C ASP A 250 32.60 13.85 6.62
N ILE A 251 33.56 13.43 7.45
CA ILE A 251 33.51 13.41 8.92
C ILE A 251 33.22 14.81 9.48
N HIS A 252 33.66 15.86 8.79
CA HIS A 252 33.52 17.26 9.21
C HIS A 252 32.29 17.97 8.63
N ARG A 253 31.54 17.32 7.72
CA ARG A 253 30.35 17.92 7.14
C ARG A 253 29.19 17.85 8.13
N VAL A 254 28.65 19.02 8.46
CA VAL A 254 27.35 19.15 9.13
C VAL A 254 26.30 18.59 8.19
N HIS A 255 25.44 17.71 8.70
CA HIS A 255 24.37 17.11 7.92
C HIS A 255 23.52 18.19 7.25
N SER A 256 23.33 18.09 5.94
CA SER A 256 22.56 19.09 5.20
C SER A 256 21.12 19.11 5.71
N PRO A 257 20.55 20.28 6.04
CA PRO A 257 19.13 20.38 6.37
C PRO A 257 18.22 19.81 5.27
N ASP A 258 18.67 19.82 4.02
CA ASP A 258 17.93 19.29 2.88
C ASP A 258 17.92 17.74 2.85
N ASP A 259 18.97 17.09 3.36
CA ASP A 259 19.03 15.63 3.47
C ASP A 259 18.07 15.14 4.56
N ILE A 260 18.03 15.85 5.70
CA ILE A 260 17.09 15.55 6.81
C ILE A 260 15.64 15.72 6.34
N LYS A 261 15.33 16.82 5.64
CA LYS A 261 14.00 17.04 5.04
C LYS A 261 13.63 15.95 4.02
N SER A 262 14.61 15.46 3.27
CA SER A 262 14.40 14.38 2.31
C SER A 262 14.07 13.05 3.02
N CYS A 263 14.77 12.73 4.11
CA CYS A 263 14.42 11.59 4.98
C CYS A 263 12.98 11.69 5.50
N GLU A 264 12.61 12.82 6.12
CA GLU A 264 11.26 13.02 6.66
C GLU A 264 10.17 12.86 5.58
N LYS A 265 10.44 13.34 4.36
CA LYS A 265 9.53 13.18 3.24
C LYS A 265 9.40 11.71 2.82
N GLN A 266 10.49 10.96 2.79
CA GLN A 266 10.49 9.54 2.45
C GLN A 266 9.77 8.73 3.54
N GLU A 267 10.02 9.00 4.82
CA GLU A 267 9.33 8.42 5.98
C GLU A 267 7.81 8.60 5.89
N ARG A 268 7.34 9.84 5.65
CA ARG A 268 5.91 10.13 5.48
C ARG A 268 5.31 9.41 4.27
N THR A 269 6.10 9.15 3.24
CA THR A 269 5.65 8.45 2.03
C THR A 269 5.53 6.95 2.29
N LEU A 270 6.54 6.34 2.93
CA LEU A 270 6.54 4.96 3.38
C LEU A 270 5.39 4.68 4.36
N GLN A 271 5.19 5.55 5.36
CA GLN A 271 4.10 5.40 6.33
C GLN A 271 2.72 5.39 5.63
N ARG A 272 2.50 6.29 4.66
CA ARG A 272 1.27 6.30 3.86
C ARG A 272 1.11 5.04 3.03
N ALA A 273 2.19 4.52 2.45
CA ALA A 273 2.16 3.29 1.67
C ALA A 273 1.86 2.05 2.54
N ILE A 274 2.40 1.97 3.76
CA ILE A 274 2.11 0.91 4.73
C ILE A 274 0.64 0.96 5.17
N VAL A 275 0.11 2.15 5.49
CA VAL A 275 -1.31 2.35 5.82
C VAL A 275 -2.20 1.93 4.65
N ALA A 276 -1.83 2.28 3.41
CA ALA A 276 -2.56 1.85 2.21
C ALA A 276 -2.56 0.31 2.05
N CYS A 277 -1.47 -0.37 2.42
CA CYS A 277 -1.43 -1.83 2.43
C CYS A 277 -2.41 -2.44 3.44
N ARG A 278 -2.55 -1.85 4.64
CA ARG A 278 -3.56 -2.30 5.63
C ARG A 278 -4.99 -2.15 5.10
N GLU A 279 -5.28 -1.04 4.43
CA GLU A 279 -6.59 -0.84 3.80
C GLU A 279 -6.84 -1.83 2.65
N LEU A 280 -5.83 -2.11 1.82
CA LEU A 280 -5.91 -3.14 0.79
C LEU A 280 -6.15 -4.53 1.39
N LEU A 281 -5.54 -4.86 2.52
CA LEU A 281 -5.75 -6.14 3.21
C LEU A 281 -7.21 -6.33 3.63
N LYS A 282 -7.84 -5.30 4.22
CA LYS A 282 -9.28 -5.34 4.56
C LYS A 282 -10.15 -5.61 3.34
N LEU A 283 -9.81 -5.03 2.19
CA LEU A 283 -10.54 -5.23 0.94
C LEU A 283 -10.41 -6.66 0.37
N THR A 284 -9.35 -7.42 0.74
CA THR A 284 -9.16 -8.80 0.28
C THR A 284 -10.16 -9.81 0.86
N LEU A 285 -10.75 -9.50 2.02
CA LEU A 285 -11.72 -10.36 2.72
C LEU A 285 -13.01 -10.54 1.91
N HIS A 286 -13.39 -9.50 1.14
CA HIS A 286 -14.59 -9.51 0.31
C HIS A 286 -14.38 -10.14 -1.07
N GLU A 287 -13.17 -10.65 -1.37
CA GLU A 287 -12.88 -11.30 -2.64
C GLU A 287 -13.14 -12.81 -2.55
N PRO A 288 -13.91 -13.43 -3.47
CA PRO A 288 -14.13 -14.86 -3.45
C PRO A 288 -12.83 -15.62 -3.78
N GLY A 289 -12.42 -16.56 -2.91
CA GLY A 289 -11.27 -17.43 -3.15
C GLY A 289 -11.67 -18.73 -3.83
N LEU A 290 -11.43 -18.87 -5.14
CA LEU A 290 -11.78 -20.09 -5.88
C LEU A 290 -10.86 -21.29 -5.60
N LYS A 291 -9.61 -21.06 -5.20
CA LYS A 291 -8.60 -22.13 -4.99
C LYS A 291 -8.35 -22.45 -3.51
N ALA A 292 -8.20 -21.41 -2.70
CA ALA A 292 -7.87 -21.50 -1.28
C ALA A 292 -8.22 -20.17 -0.60
N PRO A 293 -8.45 -20.17 0.72
CA PRO A 293 -8.55 -18.94 1.49
C PRO A 293 -7.26 -18.11 1.31
N PHE A 294 -7.41 -16.80 1.28
CA PHE A 294 -6.28 -15.90 1.23
C PHE A 294 -5.58 -15.90 2.59
N PRO A 295 -4.24 -16.04 2.67
CA PRO A 295 -3.52 -16.11 3.93
C PRO A 295 -3.41 -14.72 4.58
N THR A 296 -4.51 -14.20 5.11
CA THR A 296 -4.62 -12.84 5.66
C THR A 296 -3.60 -12.58 6.75
N ASP A 297 -3.43 -13.55 7.66
CA ASP A 297 -2.62 -13.40 8.86
C ASP A 297 -1.14 -13.23 8.50
N PHE A 298 -0.66 -13.97 7.49
CA PHE A 298 0.70 -13.81 6.97
C PHE A 298 0.92 -12.44 6.31
N TYR A 299 -0.07 -11.91 5.61
CA TYR A 299 0.03 -10.57 5.03
C TYR A 299 -0.04 -9.48 6.10
N ASP A 300 -0.87 -9.65 7.13
CA ASP A 300 -0.93 -8.73 8.27
C ASP A 300 0.42 -8.70 9.00
N GLU A 301 1.00 -9.87 9.27
CA GLU A 301 2.31 -9.97 9.92
C GLU A 301 3.43 -9.35 9.07
N MET A 302 3.43 -9.54 7.74
CA MET A 302 4.39 -8.85 6.87
C MET A 302 4.21 -7.33 6.88
N ILE A 303 2.97 -6.83 6.94
CA ILE A 303 2.71 -5.39 7.05
C ILE A 303 3.21 -4.86 8.40
N THR A 304 3.01 -5.61 9.49
CA THR A 304 3.54 -5.28 10.82
C THR A 304 5.06 -5.25 10.81
N SER A 305 5.71 -6.27 10.24
CA SER A 305 7.17 -6.31 10.13
C SER A 305 7.73 -5.17 9.25
N THR A 306 7.05 -4.76 8.17
CA THR A 306 7.45 -3.56 7.40
C THR A 306 7.26 -2.24 8.17
N GLN A 307 6.26 -2.14 9.06
CA GLN A 307 6.13 -1.01 9.98
C GLN A 307 7.29 -1.00 10.98
N ASN A 308 7.61 -2.15 11.59
CA ASN A 308 8.74 -2.26 12.51
C ASN A 308 10.05 -1.86 11.81
N LEU A 309 10.28 -2.32 10.58
CA LEU A 309 11.44 -1.92 9.78
C LEU A 309 11.52 -0.41 9.56
N LEU A 310 10.40 0.25 9.22
CA LEU A 310 10.38 1.70 9.09
C LEU A 310 10.78 2.37 10.41
N ASP A 311 10.20 1.92 11.53
CA ASP A 311 10.49 2.46 12.85
C ASP A 311 11.97 2.26 13.22
N ARG A 312 12.57 1.11 12.90
CA ARG A 312 14.01 0.84 13.13
C ARG A 312 14.92 1.66 12.22
N LEU A 313 14.52 1.91 10.98
CA LEU A 313 15.25 2.81 10.09
C LEU A 313 15.17 4.27 10.57
N CYS A 314 14.03 4.70 11.11
CA CYS A 314 13.88 5.99 11.77
C CYS A 314 14.81 6.11 12.99
N ASN A 315 14.85 5.08 13.85
CA ASN A 315 15.76 5.03 15.00
C ASN A 315 17.23 5.07 14.56
N LEU A 316 17.59 4.32 13.52
CA LEU A 316 18.91 4.35 12.91
C LEU A 316 19.27 5.75 12.42
N LYS A 317 18.37 6.41 11.67
CA LYS A 317 18.57 7.79 11.20
C LYS A 317 18.82 8.74 12.38
N CYS A 318 17.95 8.77 13.39
CA CYS A 318 18.12 9.66 14.54
C CYS A 318 19.45 9.40 15.26
N ALA A 319 19.79 8.13 15.47
CA ALA A 319 21.05 7.75 16.10
C ALA A 319 22.30 8.23 15.33
N VAL A 320 22.25 8.24 13.99
CA VAL A 320 23.37 8.70 13.17
C VAL A 320 23.40 10.23 13.06
N VAL A 321 22.25 10.88 12.90
CA VAL A 321 22.13 12.34 12.81
C VAL A 321 22.58 13.04 14.09
N ASP A 322 22.19 12.49 15.25
CA ASP A 322 22.55 13.05 16.55
C ASP A 322 23.92 12.58 17.06
N MET A 323 24.69 11.84 16.24
CA MET A 323 25.96 11.25 16.64
C MET A 323 27.03 12.34 16.85
N PRO A 324 27.66 12.43 18.04
CA PRO A 324 28.76 13.35 18.27
C PRO A 324 29.93 13.10 17.32
N VAL A 325 30.63 14.17 16.91
CA VAL A 325 31.71 14.11 15.91
C VAL A 325 32.83 13.15 16.32
N GLU A 326 33.15 13.07 17.61
CA GLU A 326 34.18 12.16 18.14
C GLU A 326 33.80 10.68 17.92
N VAL A 327 32.53 10.35 18.16
CA VAL A 327 31.99 9.00 17.99
C VAL A 327 31.83 8.67 16.51
N ARG A 328 31.41 9.65 15.70
CA ARG A 328 31.30 9.53 14.25
C ARG A 328 32.66 9.24 13.62
N ARG A 329 33.72 9.94 14.03
CA ARG A 329 35.10 9.70 13.58
C ARG A 329 35.56 8.26 13.83
N LYS A 330 35.33 7.73 15.03
CA LYS A 330 35.67 6.33 15.37
C LYS A 330 34.79 5.33 14.59
N THR A 331 33.56 5.69 14.27
CA THR A 331 32.60 4.84 13.54
C THR A 331 32.86 4.77 12.03
N ILE A 332 33.31 5.88 11.42
CA ILE A 332 33.61 5.98 9.98
C ILE A 332 35.04 5.52 9.66
N ASN A 333 35.81 5.06 10.65
CA ASN A 333 37.21 4.65 10.51
C ASN A 333 37.46 3.78 9.25
N PRO A 334 38.43 4.14 8.38
CA PRO A 334 38.74 3.40 7.16
C PRO A 334 39.02 1.91 7.38
N SER A 335 39.58 1.53 8.53
CA SER A 335 39.89 0.13 8.87
C SER A 335 38.66 -0.79 8.94
N VAL A 336 37.47 -0.25 9.23
CA VAL A 336 36.21 -1.01 9.31
C VAL A 336 35.32 -0.82 8.08
N TYR A 337 35.76 -0.02 7.10
CA TYR A 337 35.00 0.29 5.90
C TYR A 337 34.56 -0.97 5.13
N LEU A 338 35.48 -1.91 4.89
CA LEU A 338 35.17 -3.14 4.13
C LEU A 338 34.08 -3.97 4.82
N TYR A 339 34.17 -4.15 6.14
CA TYR A 339 33.18 -4.89 6.92
C TYR A 339 31.82 -4.20 6.95
N ARG A 340 31.81 -2.86 7.00
CA ARG A 340 30.57 -2.06 6.93
C ARG A 340 29.93 -2.19 5.56
N ARG A 341 30.73 -2.05 4.50
CA ARG A 341 30.28 -2.22 3.11
C ARG A 341 29.67 -3.61 2.90
N ASP A 342 30.32 -4.66 3.39
CA ASP A 342 29.82 -6.04 3.24
C ASP A 342 28.49 -6.25 3.99
N MET A 343 28.33 -5.66 5.18
CA MET A 343 27.06 -5.66 5.92
C MET A 343 25.96 -4.88 5.17
N THR A 344 26.26 -3.66 4.71
CA THR A 344 25.32 -2.83 3.93
C THR A 344 24.90 -3.55 2.66
N ALA A 345 25.84 -4.19 1.94
CA ALA A 345 25.55 -4.95 0.73
C ALA A 345 24.63 -6.16 1.02
N ALA A 346 24.88 -6.89 2.12
CA ALA A 346 24.02 -8.01 2.52
C ALA A 346 22.59 -7.55 2.83
N LEU A 347 22.42 -6.44 3.55
CA LEU A 347 21.12 -5.85 3.87
C LEU A 347 20.37 -5.38 2.64
N LEU A 348 21.02 -4.62 1.75
CA LEU A 348 20.42 -4.16 0.49
C LEU A 348 19.98 -5.33 -0.39
N LEU A 349 20.77 -6.41 -0.44
CA LEU A 349 20.40 -7.60 -1.19
C LEU A 349 19.16 -8.29 -0.58
N HIS A 350 18.99 -8.27 0.75
CA HIS A 350 17.77 -8.79 1.39
C HIS A 350 16.54 -7.98 0.95
N PHE A 351 16.56 -6.66 1.10
CA PHE A 351 15.44 -5.81 0.66
C PHE A 351 15.06 -6.05 -0.80
N HIS A 352 16.06 -6.05 -1.69
CA HIS A 352 15.83 -6.26 -3.12
C HIS A 352 15.29 -7.66 -3.42
N THR A 353 15.89 -8.71 -2.85
CA THR A 353 15.50 -10.10 -3.12
C THR A 353 14.10 -10.40 -2.58
N LEU A 354 13.77 -9.92 -1.38
CA LEU A 354 12.45 -10.09 -0.77
C LEU A 354 11.37 -9.35 -1.57
N SER A 355 11.63 -8.11 -1.97
CA SER A 355 10.72 -7.33 -2.82
C SER A 355 10.45 -8.04 -4.16
N VAL A 356 11.52 -8.42 -4.88
CA VAL A 356 11.39 -9.06 -6.19
C VAL A 356 10.69 -10.41 -6.08
N SER A 357 11.06 -11.24 -5.09
CA SER A 357 10.42 -12.53 -4.84
C SER A 357 8.91 -12.39 -4.62
N LEU A 358 8.50 -11.43 -3.78
CA LEU A 358 7.08 -11.18 -3.49
C LEU A 358 6.34 -10.62 -4.71
N LYS A 359 6.95 -9.69 -5.45
CA LYS A 359 6.36 -9.04 -6.63
C LYS A 359 6.20 -10.00 -7.81
N ALA A 360 7.25 -10.78 -8.10
CA ALA A 360 7.27 -11.73 -9.20
C ALA A 360 6.62 -13.09 -8.84
N LYS A 361 6.28 -13.30 -7.56
CA LYS A 361 5.82 -14.59 -7.02
C LYS A 361 6.82 -15.71 -7.35
N GLN A 362 8.11 -15.40 -7.24
CA GLN A 362 9.20 -16.34 -7.48
C GLN A 362 9.74 -16.85 -6.14
N PRO A 363 10.07 -18.16 -6.05
CA PRO A 363 10.60 -18.72 -4.81
C PRO A 363 11.93 -18.05 -4.45
N LEU A 364 12.17 -17.89 -3.15
CA LEU A 364 13.44 -17.35 -2.67
C LEU A 364 14.60 -18.30 -2.99
N PRO A 365 15.83 -17.78 -3.16
CA PRO A 365 17.02 -18.61 -3.30
C PRO A 365 17.22 -19.49 -2.05
N ALA A 366 17.93 -20.61 -2.22
CA ALA A 366 18.16 -21.58 -1.15
C ALA A 366 18.92 -20.94 0.04
N TYR A 367 19.84 -20.03 -0.28
CA TYR A 367 20.67 -19.29 0.66
C TYR A 367 20.71 -17.81 0.28
N MET A 368 20.77 -16.95 1.31
CA MET A 368 21.08 -15.54 1.19
C MET A 368 22.33 -15.25 2.03
N PRO A 369 23.15 -14.25 1.66
CA PRO A 369 24.34 -13.91 2.44
C PRO A 369 23.94 -13.43 3.83
N SER A 370 24.46 -14.06 4.89
CA SER A 370 24.03 -13.71 6.25
C SER A 370 24.44 -12.27 6.63
N ALA A 371 23.44 -11.38 6.70
CA ALA A 371 23.62 -10.02 7.21
C ALA A 371 24.05 -10.03 8.69
N ARG A 372 23.54 -10.98 9.48
CA ARG A 372 23.95 -11.23 10.87
C ARG A 372 25.44 -11.54 10.99
N LEU A 373 25.96 -12.44 10.16
CA LEU A 373 27.38 -12.78 10.16
C LEU A 373 28.25 -11.59 9.74
N ALA A 374 27.83 -10.83 8.73
CA ALA A 374 28.52 -9.62 8.30
C ALA A 374 28.58 -8.58 9.42
N ARG A 375 27.48 -8.39 10.16
CA ARG A 375 27.42 -7.52 11.35
C ARG A 375 28.35 -8.01 12.46
N ILE A 376 28.34 -9.29 12.79
CA ILE A 376 29.23 -9.86 13.82
C ILE A 376 30.70 -9.60 13.48
N ARG A 377 31.10 -9.80 12.22
CA ARG A 377 32.46 -9.50 11.75
C ARG A 377 32.81 -8.02 11.91
N LEU A 378 31.89 -7.12 11.57
CA LEU A 378 32.07 -5.68 11.78
C LEU A 378 32.23 -5.33 13.27
N MET A 379 31.38 -5.89 14.13
CA MET A 379 31.44 -5.63 15.57
C MET A 379 32.72 -6.18 16.20
N ASN A 380 33.16 -7.38 15.83
CA ASN A 380 34.41 -7.97 16.33
C ASN A 380 35.62 -7.16 15.89
N ARG A 381 35.68 -6.76 14.61
CA ARG A 381 36.79 -5.93 14.11
C ARG A 381 36.90 -4.59 14.84
N ARG A 382 35.76 -4.01 15.21
CA ARG A 382 35.73 -2.77 16.01
C ARG A 382 36.21 -3.00 17.45
N ARG A 383 35.89 -4.14 18.08
CA ARG A 383 36.36 -4.48 19.43
C ARG A 383 37.88 -4.66 19.47
N GLU A 384 38.46 -5.32 18.46
CA GLU A 384 39.92 -5.48 18.32
C GLU A 384 40.63 -4.12 18.33
N HIS A 385 40.15 -3.17 17.50
CA HIS A 385 40.69 -1.81 17.49
C HIS A 385 40.50 -1.05 18.82
N HIS A 386 39.55 -1.47 19.65
CA HIS A 386 39.29 -0.83 20.93
C HIS A 386 40.19 -1.34 22.05
N HIS A 387 40.59 -2.61 22.04
CA HIS A 387 41.51 -3.15 23.04
C HIS A 387 42.87 -2.42 23.06
N ASP A 388 43.29 -1.86 21.93
CA ASP A 388 44.49 -1.03 21.81
C ASP A 388 44.30 0.43 22.30
N SER A 389 43.06 0.84 22.58
CA SER A 389 42.70 2.21 22.99
C SER A 389 42.22 2.24 24.44
N THR A 390 42.97 2.86 25.35
CA THR A 390 42.69 3.01 26.81
C THR A 390 41.45 3.84 27.19
N ASP A 391 40.52 4.06 26.27
CA ASP A 391 39.29 4.84 26.50
C ASP A 391 38.17 3.92 27.05
N THR A 392 37.88 3.98 28.34
CA THR A 392 36.77 3.21 28.93
C THR A 392 35.42 3.69 28.39
N MET A 393 34.63 2.79 27.78
CA MET A 393 33.34 3.03 27.08
C MET A 393 32.17 3.59 27.94
N VAL A 394 32.41 4.08 29.15
CA VAL A 394 31.35 4.48 30.10
C VAL A 394 31.04 5.98 30.02
N GLN A 395 30.93 6.52 28.81
CA GLN A 395 30.48 7.90 28.61
C GLN A 395 29.16 7.90 27.84
N PHE A 396 28.17 8.62 28.36
CA PHE A 396 26.88 8.92 27.70
C PHE A 396 27.02 9.32 26.22
N LYS A 397 28.19 9.83 25.83
CA LYS A 397 28.59 10.16 24.46
C LYS A 397 28.44 9.01 23.45
N TYR A 398 28.61 7.75 23.86
CA TYR A 398 28.49 6.59 22.95
C TYR A 398 27.06 6.04 22.80
N LEU A 399 26.07 6.65 23.46
CA LEU A 399 24.68 6.19 23.41
C LEU A 399 24.15 6.11 21.97
N THR A 400 24.46 7.10 21.14
CA THR A 400 24.09 7.15 19.71
C THR A 400 24.70 6.00 18.92
N TRP A 401 25.92 5.58 19.25
CA TRP A 401 26.52 4.41 18.64
C TRP A 401 25.83 3.12 19.08
N PHE A 402 25.52 2.95 20.36
CA PHE A 402 24.78 1.78 20.84
C PHE A 402 23.37 1.72 20.22
N ALA A 403 22.70 2.86 20.08
CA ALA A 403 21.42 2.97 19.39
C ALA A 403 21.53 2.57 17.90
N MET A 404 22.56 3.04 17.19
CA MET A 404 22.85 2.63 15.81
C MET A 404 23.11 1.12 15.72
N ALA A 405 23.96 0.58 16.59
CA ALA A 405 24.34 -0.83 16.60
C ALA A 405 23.14 -1.73 16.91
N SER A 406 22.27 -1.33 17.85
CA SER A 406 21.05 -2.06 18.21
C SER A 406 20.01 -1.98 17.08
N SER A 407 19.77 -0.78 16.53
CA SER A 407 18.86 -0.62 15.38
C SER A 407 19.28 -1.49 14.20
N SER A 408 20.59 -1.62 13.95
CA SER A 408 21.11 -2.49 12.88
C SER A 408 20.91 -3.99 13.14
N GLU A 409 20.82 -4.42 14.40
CA GLU A 409 20.50 -5.80 14.77
C GLU A 409 19.01 -6.09 14.56
N GLU A 410 18.17 -5.18 15.03
CA GLU A 410 16.72 -5.29 14.92
C GLU A 410 16.27 -5.23 13.45
N ILE A 411 16.92 -4.43 12.60
CA ILE A 411 16.69 -4.45 11.14
C ILE A 411 17.01 -5.84 10.54
N ILE A 412 18.09 -6.50 10.98
CA ILE A 412 18.45 -7.84 10.51
C ILE A 412 17.40 -8.86 10.95
N GLU A 413 16.95 -8.78 12.20
CA GLU A 413 15.91 -9.65 12.76
C GLU A 413 14.61 -9.56 11.99
N GLU A 414 14.14 -8.34 11.70
CA GLU A 414 12.93 -8.13 10.92
C GLU A 414 13.07 -8.63 9.46
N LEU A 415 14.25 -8.46 8.83
CA LEU A 415 14.50 -9.00 7.49
C LEU A 415 14.56 -10.54 7.47
N GLU A 416 15.13 -11.16 8.50
CA GLU A 416 15.13 -12.62 8.68
C GLU A 416 13.70 -13.12 8.91
N HIS A 417 12.88 -12.39 9.67
CA HIS A 417 11.48 -12.69 9.87
C HIS A 417 10.66 -12.58 8.57
N LEU A 418 10.79 -11.48 7.83
CA LEU A 418 10.18 -11.32 6.50
C LEU A 418 10.59 -12.42 5.53
N THR A 419 11.84 -12.88 5.60
CA THR A 419 12.34 -13.99 4.79
C THR A 419 11.52 -15.26 5.03
N ILE A 420 11.19 -15.57 6.28
CA ILE A 420 10.39 -16.74 6.64
C ILE A 420 8.97 -16.59 6.10
N LEU A 421 8.34 -15.43 6.31
CA LEU A 421 6.97 -15.15 5.85
C LEU A 421 6.86 -15.21 4.32
N ILE A 422 7.78 -14.57 3.61
CA ILE A 422 7.79 -14.54 2.14
C ILE A 422 8.08 -15.93 1.59
N ARG A 423 9.00 -16.70 2.19
CA ARG A 423 9.29 -18.08 1.80
C ARG A 423 8.06 -18.98 1.92
N TYR A 424 7.25 -18.80 2.96
CA TYR A 424 6.00 -19.54 3.11
C TYR A 424 5.03 -19.25 1.95
N ILE A 425 4.97 -18.01 1.47
CA ILE A 425 4.04 -17.59 0.41
C ILE A 425 4.55 -17.94 -1.01
N THR A 426 5.84 -17.75 -1.28
CA THR A 426 6.43 -17.96 -2.61
C THR A 426 6.91 -19.39 -2.82
N GLY A 427 7.06 -20.15 -1.74
CA GLY A 427 7.59 -21.50 -1.75
C GLY A 427 9.11 -21.55 -1.88
N GLU A 428 9.66 -22.76 -1.91
CA GLU A 428 11.08 -22.98 -2.12
C GLU A 428 11.37 -23.33 -3.59
N SER A 429 12.57 -22.97 -4.07
CA SER A 429 13.02 -23.34 -5.42
C SER A 429 13.09 -24.87 -5.54
N LYS A 430 12.76 -25.42 -6.72
CA LYS A 430 12.68 -26.86 -6.99
C LYS A 430 13.93 -27.63 -6.50
N ASN A 431 15.11 -27.04 -6.66
CA ASN A 431 16.38 -27.68 -6.31
C ASN A 431 16.96 -27.25 -4.95
N SER A 432 16.25 -26.42 -4.19
CA SER A 432 16.74 -25.89 -2.89
C SER A 432 17.10 -27.00 -1.89
N HIS A 433 16.29 -28.06 -1.84
CA HIS A 433 16.52 -29.24 -1.01
C HIS A 433 17.83 -29.96 -1.37
N LEU A 434 18.19 -30.02 -2.66
CA LEU A 434 19.44 -30.62 -3.13
C LEU A 434 20.65 -29.82 -2.66
N VAL A 435 20.58 -28.49 -2.73
CA VAL A 435 21.69 -27.65 -2.29
C VAL A 435 21.88 -27.77 -0.77
N ARG A 436 20.79 -27.81 0.02
CA ARG A 436 20.84 -28.00 1.48
C ARG A 436 21.41 -29.36 1.88
N THR A 437 20.88 -30.43 1.32
CA THR A 437 21.33 -31.80 1.64
C THR A 437 22.75 -32.08 1.15
N SER A 438 23.18 -31.49 0.03
CA SER A 438 24.55 -31.65 -0.47
C SER A 438 25.56 -30.87 0.37
N GLY A 439 25.20 -29.67 0.84
CA GLY A 439 26.04 -28.90 1.76
C GLY A 439 26.25 -29.61 3.10
N VAL A 440 25.19 -30.17 3.70
CA VAL A 440 25.29 -30.93 4.95
C VAL A 440 26.14 -32.19 4.76
N ARG A 441 25.92 -32.96 3.68
CA ARG A 441 26.73 -34.15 3.36
C ARG A 441 28.21 -33.82 3.16
N LEU A 442 28.54 -32.66 2.58
CA LEU A 442 29.92 -32.21 2.44
C LEU A 442 30.54 -31.83 3.80
N GLN A 443 29.80 -31.15 4.67
CA GLN A 443 30.27 -30.84 6.03
C GLN A 443 30.48 -32.11 6.87
N GLU A 444 29.58 -33.08 6.77
CA GLU A 444 29.72 -34.39 7.42
C GLU A 444 30.93 -35.15 6.89
N ARG A 445 31.15 -35.18 5.57
CA ARG A 445 32.37 -35.76 4.98
C ARG A 445 33.65 -35.06 5.44
N GLN A 446 33.65 -33.74 5.55
CA GLN A 446 34.82 -32.99 6.04
C GLN A 446 35.08 -33.23 7.53
N LYS A 447 34.03 -33.36 8.35
CA LYS A 447 34.17 -33.75 9.77
C LYS A 447 34.69 -35.18 9.91
N CYS A 448 34.20 -36.12 9.09
CA CYS A 448 34.68 -37.49 9.07
C CYS A 448 36.16 -37.56 8.65
N ASN A 449 36.57 -36.80 7.62
CA ASN A 449 37.97 -36.72 7.21
C ASN A 449 38.86 -36.07 8.28
N ARG A 450 38.42 -35.02 9.01
CA ARG A 450 39.19 -34.46 10.13
C ARG A 450 39.33 -35.44 11.30
N GLY A 451 38.28 -36.21 11.60
CA GLY A 451 38.35 -37.29 12.59
C GLY A 451 39.30 -38.42 12.21
N PHE A 452 39.58 -38.63 10.93
CA PHE A 452 40.60 -39.58 10.46
C PHE A 452 42.03 -39.06 10.66
N TYR A 453 42.28 -37.76 10.45
CA TYR A 453 43.61 -37.16 10.65
C TYR A 453 43.99 -36.98 12.13
N ASP A 454 43.02 -36.88 13.05
CA ASP A 454 43.30 -36.82 14.50
C ASP A 454 43.63 -38.19 15.12
N VAL A 455 43.40 -39.30 14.39
CA VAL A 455 43.73 -40.67 14.86
C VAL A 455 45.10 -41.13 14.34
N GLU A 456 45.60 -40.59 13.23
CA GLU A 456 46.94 -40.87 12.70
C GLU A 456 48.06 -40.06 13.39
N GLY A 457 47.72 -39.10 14.27
CA GLY A 457 48.68 -38.33 15.06
C GLY A 457 49.07 -38.93 16.42
N ASN A 458 48.56 -40.12 16.76
CA ASN A 458 48.82 -40.82 18.02
C ASN A 458 49.29 -42.27 17.79
N PHE A 459 50.28 -42.45 16.91
CA PHE A 459 51.10 -43.66 16.86
C PHE A 459 52.59 -43.33 16.79
#